data_AF-A0A843JJH9-F1
#
_entry.id   AF-A0A843JJH9-F1
#
_cell.length_a   1.000
_cell.length_b   1.000
_cell.length_c   1.000
_cell.angle_alpha   90.00
_cell.angle_beta   90.00
_cell.angle_gamma   90.00
#
_symmetry.space_group_name_H-M   'P 1'
#
loop_
_entity.id
_entity.type
_entity.pdbx_description
1 polymer ?
#
loop_
_entity_poly.entity_id
_entity_poly.type
_entity_poly.pdbx_seq_one_letter_code
_entity_poly.pdbx_strand_id
1 'polypeptide(L)'
;MFDLKLDDIAAWISNGGYASVALQLPEGLKIRATEIIDFLSERTNSKFIVLGDPCYGACDIFYNFRDVAEALVHFGHSPIPSQEITEDVLYIEALYDADISGALEKVIGQFPDRIGLLATVQYVGCLEQAKKVIEAHGKKAIIAEGDRRTCYPGQVLGCDCSSAENASEDVDMFLFIGEGDFHPLAAAFGIGKEIRVLNPITGELRSVDEVRDRILR
;
A
#
# COMPACT_ATOMS: atom_id res chain seq x y z
N MET A 1 -5.26 -7.82 -10.90
CA MET A 1 -6.16 -6.64 -10.84
C MET A 1 -6.43 -6.38 -9.37
N PHE A 2 -6.43 -5.13 -8.91
CA PHE A 2 -6.66 -4.84 -7.49
C PHE A 2 -8.08 -5.23 -7.07
N ASP A 3 -8.20 -5.88 -5.92
CA ASP A 3 -9.48 -6.16 -5.29
C ASP A 3 -9.96 -4.88 -4.57
N LEU A 4 -11.08 -4.31 -5.04
CA LEU A 4 -11.70 -3.13 -4.46
C LEU A 4 -12.85 -3.46 -3.51
N LYS A 5 -13.14 -4.76 -3.26
CA LYS A 5 -14.13 -5.22 -2.28
C LYS A 5 -15.50 -4.52 -2.42
N LEU A 6 -15.98 -4.36 -3.65
CA LEU A 6 -17.16 -3.53 -3.93
C LEU A 6 -18.43 -4.05 -3.24
N ASP A 7 -18.56 -5.37 -3.04
CA ASP A 7 -19.67 -5.95 -2.29
C ASP A 7 -19.61 -5.56 -0.79
N ASP A 8 -18.43 -5.51 -0.19
CA ASP A 8 -18.24 -5.07 1.20
C ASP A 8 -18.60 -3.60 1.36
N ILE A 9 -18.24 -2.76 0.37
CA ILE A 9 -18.63 -1.35 0.33
C ILE A 9 -20.16 -1.21 0.29
N ALA A 10 -20.83 -1.94 -0.60
CA ALA A 10 -22.29 -1.89 -0.72
C ALA A 10 -23.00 -2.33 0.58
N ALA A 11 -22.47 -3.37 1.24
CA ALA A 11 -22.97 -3.83 2.53
C ALA A 11 -22.77 -2.77 3.62
N TRP A 12 -21.59 -2.16 3.70
CA TRP A 12 -21.31 -1.09 4.67
C TRP A 12 -22.23 0.11 4.48
N ILE A 13 -22.42 0.56 3.23
CA ILE A 13 -23.34 1.66 2.90
C ILE A 13 -24.76 1.35 3.36
N SER A 14 -25.27 0.15 3.04
CA SER A 14 -26.63 -0.25 3.36
C SER A 14 -26.86 -0.40 4.87
N ASN A 15 -25.88 -0.97 5.59
CA ASN A 15 -25.95 -1.14 7.05
C ASN A 15 -25.85 0.19 7.79
N GLY A 16 -25.05 1.14 7.28
CA GLY A 16 -24.96 2.49 7.81
C GLY A 16 -26.18 3.36 7.50
N GLY A 17 -27.02 2.95 6.55
CA GLY A 17 -28.22 3.70 6.16
C GLY A 17 -27.91 5.02 5.46
N TYR A 18 -26.73 5.16 4.86
CA TYR A 18 -26.28 6.41 4.24
C TYR A 18 -27.03 6.67 2.92
N ALA A 19 -27.78 7.75 2.84
CA ALA A 19 -28.51 8.19 1.65
C ALA A 19 -27.59 8.84 0.60
N SER A 20 -26.42 9.34 1.01
CA SER A 20 -25.42 9.92 0.11
C SER A 20 -23.99 9.59 0.54
N VAL A 21 -23.13 9.26 -0.42
CA VAL A 21 -21.76 8.78 -0.18
C VAL A 21 -20.78 9.49 -1.12
N ALA A 22 -19.75 10.11 -0.53
CA ALA A 22 -18.63 10.68 -1.26
C ALA A 22 -17.60 9.57 -1.58
N LEU A 23 -17.08 9.57 -2.79
CA LEU A 23 -16.02 8.65 -3.23
C LEU A 23 -14.75 9.46 -3.47
N GLN A 24 -13.71 9.18 -2.68
CA GLN A 24 -12.39 9.77 -2.85
C GLN A 24 -11.45 8.73 -3.45
N LEU A 25 -11.03 8.95 -4.69
CA LEU A 25 -10.20 8.00 -5.43
C LEU A 25 -8.83 8.63 -5.77
N PRO A 26 -7.73 7.87 -5.67
CA PRO A 26 -6.46 8.29 -6.25
C PRO A 26 -6.55 8.31 -7.77
N GLU A 27 -5.63 9.02 -8.42
CA GLU A 27 -5.64 9.24 -9.88
C GLU A 27 -5.77 7.94 -10.69
N GLY A 28 -5.05 6.88 -10.29
CA GLY A 28 -5.09 5.58 -10.96
C GLY A 28 -6.45 4.87 -10.89
N LEU A 29 -7.32 5.23 -9.94
CA LEU A 29 -8.66 4.66 -9.79
C LEU A 29 -9.79 5.59 -10.25
N LYS A 30 -9.53 6.90 -10.43
CA LYS A 30 -10.55 7.86 -10.91
C LYS A 30 -11.16 7.48 -12.26
N ILE A 31 -10.37 6.86 -13.15
CA ILE A 31 -10.87 6.38 -14.46
C ILE A 31 -11.97 5.30 -14.32
N ARG A 32 -12.02 4.60 -13.17
CA ARG A 32 -13.02 3.58 -12.86
C ARG A 32 -14.18 4.12 -12.02
N ALA A 33 -14.24 5.42 -11.74
CA ALA A 33 -15.24 5.98 -10.84
C ALA A 33 -16.68 5.68 -11.29
N THR A 34 -16.97 5.77 -12.60
CA THR A 34 -18.31 5.45 -13.13
C THR A 34 -18.65 3.97 -12.99
N GLU A 35 -17.70 3.07 -13.26
CA GLU A 35 -17.88 1.62 -13.08
C GLU A 35 -18.21 1.27 -11.61
N ILE A 36 -17.49 1.90 -10.66
CA ILE A 36 -17.73 1.73 -9.22
C ILE A 36 -19.12 2.24 -8.84
N ILE A 37 -19.51 3.42 -9.33
CA ILE A 37 -20.84 4.00 -9.07
C ILE A 37 -21.95 3.11 -9.61
N ASP A 38 -21.82 2.60 -10.83
CA ASP A 38 -22.81 1.72 -11.44
C ASP A 38 -22.99 0.46 -10.58
N PHE A 39 -21.89 -0.19 -10.18
CA PHE A 39 -21.93 -1.37 -9.32
C PHE A 39 -22.62 -1.12 -7.97
N LEU A 40 -22.27 -0.01 -7.30
CA LEU A 40 -22.83 0.35 -5.99
C LEU A 40 -24.30 0.79 -6.09
N SER A 41 -24.68 1.46 -7.19
CA SER A 41 -26.06 1.92 -7.42
C SER A 41 -27.02 0.76 -7.70
N GLU A 42 -26.53 -0.35 -8.25
CA GLU A 42 -27.32 -1.59 -8.39
C GLU A 42 -27.65 -2.27 -7.05
N ARG A 43 -26.84 -2.00 -6.01
CA ARG A 43 -26.89 -2.72 -4.72
C ARG A 43 -27.32 -1.84 -3.54
N THR A 44 -27.41 -0.53 -3.74
CA THR A 44 -27.74 0.45 -2.70
C THR A 44 -28.74 1.47 -3.26
N ASN A 45 -29.49 2.15 -2.38
CA ASN A 45 -30.38 3.26 -2.76
C ASN A 45 -29.71 4.63 -2.59
N SER A 46 -28.38 4.66 -2.49
CA SER A 46 -27.61 5.84 -2.13
C SER A 46 -27.23 6.67 -3.36
N LYS A 47 -27.05 7.97 -3.18
CA LYS A 47 -26.49 8.86 -4.19
C LYS A 47 -24.98 8.95 -4.02
N PHE A 48 -24.25 8.94 -5.14
CA PHE A 48 -22.79 8.99 -5.13
C PHE A 48 -22.26 10.32 -5.64
N ILE A 49 -21.23 10.83 -4.97
CA ILE A 49 -20.52 12.05 -5.36
C ILE A 49 -19.04 11.70 -5.48
N VAL A 50 -18.48 11.85 -6.67
CA VAL A 50 -17.03 11.67 -6.88
C VAL A 50 -16.33 12.97 -6.53
N LEU A 51 -15.38 12.90 -5.60
CA LEU A 51 -14.52 14.05 -5.29
C LEU A 51 -13.51 14.23 -6.43
N GLY A 52 -13.59 15.37 -7.11
CA GLY A 52 -12.76 15.66 -8.28
C GLY A 52 -11.32 16.06 -7.95
N ASP A 53 -11.08 16.58 -6.75
CA ASP A 53 -9.77 17.03 -6.30
C ASP A 53 -8.75 15.88 -6.33
N PRO A 54 -7.46 16.18 -6.61
CA PRO A 54 -6.39 15.20 -6.47
C PRO A 54 -6.43 14.48 -5.11
N CYS A 55 -6.06 13.21 -5.10
CA CYS A 55 -5.91 12.43 -3.87
C CYS A 55 -4.59 11.67 -3.93
N TYR A 56 -3.64 12.08 -3.11
CA TYR A 56 -2.28 11.52 -3.10
C TYR A 56 -2.06 10.44 -2.03
N GLY A 57 -2.97 10.29 -1.07
CA GLY A 57 -2.78 9.40 0.06
C GLY A 57 -3.85 9.56 1.14
N ALA A 58 -3.78 8.73 2.17
CA ALA A 58 -4.60 8.87 3.37
C ALA A 58 -4.33 10.18 4.14
N CYS A 59 -3.16 10.80 3.94
CA CYS A 59 -2.86 12.13 4.46
C CYS A 59 -3.68 13.25 3.81
N ASP A 60 -4.33 12.97 2.68
CA ASP A 60 -5.12 13.89 1.87
C ASP A 60 -6.62 13.55 1.95
N ILE A 61 -7.05 12.93 3.05
CA ILE A 61 -8.45 12.58 3.26
C ILE A 61 -9.34 13.83 3.28
N PHE A 62 -10.47 13.78 2.58
CA PHE A 62 -11.41 14.90 2.50
C PHE A 62 -12.30 14.97 3.75
N TYR A 63 -11.83 15.61 4.83
CA TYR A 63 -12.59 15.71 6.09
C TYR A 63 -13.93 16.46 5.99
N ASN A 64 -14.10 17.34 4.99
CA ASN A 64 -15.32 18.13 4.79
C ASN A 64 -16.39 17.39 3.95
N PHE A 65 -16.30 16.07 3.80
CA PHE A 65 -17.28 15.28 3.04
C PHE A 65 -18.72 15.48 3.50
N ARG A 66 -18.94 15.83 4.78
CA ARG A 66 -20.26 16.10 5.37
C ARG A 66 -20.98 17.31 4.79
N ASP A 67 -20.27 18.18 4.07
CA ASP A 67 -20.88 19.29 3.35
C ASP A 67 -21.62 18.83 2.07
N VAL A 68 -21.32 17.61 1.60
CA VAL A 68 -21.84 17.09 0.32
C VAL A 68 -22.47 15.70 0.42
N ALA A 69 -22.09 14.88 1.40
CA ALA A 69 -22.53 13.50 1.59
C ALA A 69 -22.59 13.10 3.07
N GLU A 70 -23.26 11.99 3.39
CA GLU A 70 -23.36 11.49 4.78
C GLU A 70 -22.19 10.58 5.18
N ALA A 71 -21.48 10.03 4.20
CA ALA A 71 -20.36 9.11 4.40
C ALA A 71 -19.28 9.28 3.33
N LEU A 72 -18.07 8.78 3.61
CA LEU A 72 -16.92 8.82 2.72
C LEU A 72 -16.35 7.42 2.52
N VAL A 73 -16.12 7.04 1.26
CA VAL A 73 -15.29 5.87 0.91
C VAL A 73 -13.98 6.37 0.30
N HIS A 74 -12.87 6.09 0.97
CA HIS A 74 -11.52 6.47 0.56
C HIS A 74 -10.78 5.26 0.00
N PHE A 75 -10.39 5.31 -1.28
CA PHE A 75 -9.82 4.17 -1.99
C PHE A 75 -8.28 4.22 -2.05
N GLY A 76 -7.68 3.04 -2.18
CA GLY A 76 -6.27 2.83 -2.52
C GLY A 76 -5.27 2.90 -1.36
N HIS A 77 -5.68 3.38 -0.20
CA HIS A 77 -4.79 3.61 0.94
C HIS A 77 -5.30 2.92 2.21
N SER A 78 -4.38 2.54 3.09
CA SER A 78 -4.70 2.22 4.48
C SER A 78 -4.91 3.52 5.26
N PRO A 79 -5.69 3.52 6.36
CA PRO A 79 -5.74 4.68 7.25
C PRO A 79 -4.34 4.99 7.83
N ILE A 80 -4.16 6.20 8.35
CA ILE A 80 -2.98 6.55 9.15
C ILE A 80 -3.40 6.34 10.61
N PRO A 81 -2.77 5.44 11.39
CA PRO A 81 -3.21 5.14 12.76
C PRO A 81 -3.28 6.36 13.70
N SER A 82 -2.49 7.40 13.45
CA SER A 82 -2.52 8.64 14.21
C SER A 82 -3.64 9.62 13.81
N GLN A 83 -4.39 9.35 12.74
CA GLN A 83 -5.53 10.16 12.32
C GLN A 83 -6.80 9.69 13.04
N GLU A 84 -7.64 10.63 13.45
CA GLU A 84 -8.98 10.32 13.91
C GLU A 84 -9.87 10.01 12.71
N ILE A 85 -10.32 8.75 12.62
CA ILE A 85 -11.24 8.28 11.60
C ILE A 85 -12.58 7.98 12.28
N THR A 86 -13.65 8.57 11.76
CA THR A 86 -15.02 8.40 12.25
C THR A 86 -15.71 7.22 11.54
N GLU A 87 -16.79 6.72 12.12
CA GLU A 87 -17.50 5.51 11.64
C GLU A 87 -18.16 5.65 10.26
N ASP A 88 -18.35 6.87 9.80
CA ASP A 88 -18.86 7.26 8.48
C ASP A 88 -17.75 7.41 7.43
N VAL A 89 -16.53 6.99 7.74
CA VAL A 89 -15.41 6.89 6.80
C VAL A 89 -14.97 5.44 6.64
N LEU A 90 -15.02 4.94 5.41
CA LEU A 90 -14.55 3.61 5.04
C LEU A 90 -13.28 3.71 4.18
N TYR A 91 -12.21 3.07 4.62
CA TYR A 91 -11.01 2.89 3.80
C TYR A 91 -11.09 1.58 3.02
N ILE A 92 -10.75 1.64 1.74
CA ILE A 92 -10.69 0.49 0.83
C ILE A 92 -9.28 0.40 0.27
N GLU A 93 -8.51 -0.53 0.81
CA GLU A 93 -7.17 -0.83 0.35
C GLU A 93 -7.22 -1.58 -0.99
N ALA A 94 -6.53 -1.06 -1.99
CA ALA A 94 -6.40 -1.71 -3.29
C ALA A 94 -5.32 -2.80 -3.21
N LEU A 95 -5.60 -3.89 -2.49
CA LEU A 95 -4.66 -4.99 -2.31
C LEU A 95 -4.45 -5.74 -3.63
N TYR A 96 -3.21 -6.15 -3.86
CA TYR A 96 -2.82 -6.99 -4.98
C TYR A 96 -2.44 -8.38 -4.46
N ASP A 97 -3.24 -9.38 -4.83
CA ASP A 97 -2.93 -10.78 -4.57
C ASP A 97 -2.05 -11.30 -5.71
N ALA A 98 -0.77 -11.51 -5.43
CA ALA A 98 0.17 -12.10 -6.37
C ALA A 98 1.07 -13.13 -5.69
N ASP A 99 1.24 -14.25 -6.37
CA ASP A 99 2.24 -15.24 -6.04
C ASP A 99 3.60 -14.79 -6.56
N ILE A 100 4.43 -14.27 -5.65
CA ILE A 100 5.80 -13.86 -5.95
C ILE A 100 6.83 -14.97 -5.72
N SER A 101 6.41 -16.15 -5.27
CA SER A 101 7.33 -17.21 -4.82
C SER A 101 8.30 -17.62 -5.92
N GLY A 102 7.78 -17.90 -7.12
CA GLY A 102 8.61 -18.35 -8.24
C GLY A 102 9.56 -17.27 -8.80
N ALA A 103 9.23 -15.99 -8.62
CA ALA A 103 10.15 -14.90 -8.98
C ALA A 103 11.28 -14.77 -7.94
N LEU A 104 10.91 -14.84 -6.66
CA LEU A 104 11.84 -14.73 -5.54
C LEU A 104 12.82 -15.91 -5.48
N GLU A 105 12.35 -17.14 -5.71
CA GLU A 105 13.19 -18.36 -5.75
C GLU A 105 14.31 -18.27 -6.80
N LYS A 106 14.06 -17.61 -7.93
CA LYS A 106 15.08 -17.46 -9.00
C LYS A 106 16.21 -16.52 -8.61
N VAL A 107 15.96 -15.59 -7.69
CA VAL A 107 16.89 -14.51 -7.37
C VAL A 107 17.46 -14.59 -5.96
N ILE A 108 16.87 -15.40 -5.07
CA ILE A 108 17.26 -15.50 -3.67
C ILE A 108 18.72 -15.91 -3.45
N GLY A 109 19.32 -16.66 -4.38
CA GLY A 109 20.74 -17.01 -4.34
C GLY A 109 21.68 -15.80 -4.39
N GLN A 110 21.17 -14.62 -4.77
CA GLN A 110 21.93 -13.36 -4.82
C GLN A 110 21.83 -12.56 -3.52
N PHE A 111 21.02 -12.99 -2.54
CA PHE A 111 20.72 -12.22 -1.33
C PHE A 111 21.69 -12.58 -0.19
N PRO A 112 21.96 -11.65 0.75
CA PRO A 112 22.71 -11.94 1.96
C PRO A 112 21.89 -12.81 2.93
N ASP A 113 22.37 -13.02 4.15
CA ASP A 113 21.72 -13.93 5.10
C ASP A 113 20.60 -13.27 5.91
N ARG A 114 20.62 -11.95 6.10
CA ARG A 114 19.58 -11.22 6.84
C ARG A 114 18.93 -10.16 5.95
N ILE A 115 17.65 -10.35 5.65
CA ILE A 115 16.88 -9.52 4.71
C ILE A 115 15.73 -8.83 5.46
N GLY A 116 15.65 -7.51 5.35
CA GLY A 116 14.46 -6.75 5.76
C GLY A 116 13.45 -6.70 4.62
N LEU A 117 12.16 -6.87 4.93
CA LEU A 117 11.10 -6.86 3.92
C LEU A 117 10.25 -5.62 4.05
N LEU A 118 10.06 -4.91 2.93
CA LEU A 118 9.31 -3.67 2.85
C LEU A 118 8.29 -3.74 1.70
N ALA A 119 7.16 -3.04 1.83
CA ALA A 119 6.18 -2.90 0.74
C ALA A 119 5.34 -1.63 0.91
N THR A 120 4.67 -1.20 -0.17
CA THR A 120 3.52 -0.29 -0.03
C THR A 120 2.27 -1.08 0.32
N VAL A 121 1.22 -0.40 0.81
CA VAL A 121 -0.07 -1.04 1.21
C VAL A 121 -0.62 -2.02 0.17
N GLN A 122 -0.44 -1.75 -1.11
CA GLN A 122 -0.93 -2.61 -2.19
C GLN A 122 -0.32 -4.02 -2.16
N TYR A 123 0.91 -4.17 -1.65
CA TYR A 123 1.67 -5.44 -1.68
C TYR A 123 2.07 -5.93 -0.29
N VAL A 124 1.57 -5.35 0.81
CA VAL A 124 1.88 -5.83 2.17
C VAL A 124 1.49 -7.29 2.37
N GLY A 125 0.45 -7.77 1.66
CA GLY A 125 0.06 -9.18 1.67
C GLY A 125 1.15 -10.14 1.14
N CYS A 126 2.06 -9.65 0.29
CA CYS A 126 3.17 -10.45 -0.25
C CYS A 126 4.34 -10.61 0.74
N LEU A 127 4.40 -9.83 1.82
CA LEU A 127 5.53 -9.85 2.76
C LEU A 127 5.67 -11.20 3.48
N GLU A 128 4.56 -11.76 3.94
CA GLU A 128 4.55 -13.08 4.61
C GLU A 128 4.91 -14.21 3.64
N GLN A 129 4.52 -14.09 2.38
CA GLN A 129 4.93 -15.04 1.35
C GLN A 129 6.44 -14.96 1.11
N ALA A 130 6.98 -13.75 0.93
CA ALA A 130 8.42 -13.55 0.75
C ALA A 130 9.22 -14.09 1.94
N LYS A 131 8.76 -13.84 3.17
CA LYS A 131 9.38 -14.35 4.39
C LYS A 131 9.50 -15.87 4.38
N LYS A 132 8.42 -16.59 4.07
CA LYS A 132 8.42 -18.07 4.00
C LYS A 132 9.41 -18.59 2.97
N VAL A 133 9.45 -18.00 1.78
CA VAL A 133 10.40 -18.39 0.73
C VAL A 133 11.84 -18.14 1.18
N ILE A 134 12.11 -17.01 1.83
CA ILE A 134 13.44 -16.66 2.32
C ILE A 134 13.91 -17.61 3.42
N GLU A 135 13.06 -17.89 4.39
CA GLU A 135 13.36 -18.81 5.51
C GLU A 135 13.55 -20.26 5.02
N ALA A 136 12.78 -20.70 4.02
CA ALA A 136 12.96 -22.02 3.40
C ALA A 136 14.34 -22.21 2.74
N HIS A 137 15.00 -21.11 2.34
CA HIS A 137 16.36 -21.12 1.79
C HIS A 137 17.45 -20.88 2.85
N GLY A 138 17.11 -21.00 4.14
CA GLY A 138 18.05 -20.91 5.25
C GLY A 138 18.51 -19.49 5.59
N LYS A 139 17.77 -18.47 5.12
CA LYS A 139 18.05 -17.05 5.37
C LYS A 139 17.05 -16.47 6.38
N LYS A 140 17.43 -15.40 7.07
CA LYS A 140 16.56 -14.68 8.02
C LYS A 140 15.79 -13.58 7.29
N ALA A 141 14.47 -13.57 7.40
CA ALA A 141 13.63 -12.48 6.92
C ALA A 141 13.01 -11.71 8.10
N ILE A 142 13.11 -10.37 8.07
CA ILE A 142 12.62 -9.49 9.12
C ILE A 142 11.57 -8.55 8.53
N ILE A 143 10.40 -8.52 9.17
CA ILE A 143 9.34 -7.56 8.90
C ILE A 143 9.19 -6.77 10.20
N ALA A 144 9.60 -5.50 10.21
CA ALA A 144 9.55 -4.67 11.40
C ALA A 144 8.33 -3.76 11.41
N GLU A 145 7.83 -3.47 12.61
CA GLU A 145 6.79 -2.47 12.80
C GLU A 145 7.28 -1.08 12.38
N GLY A 146 6.39 -0.31 11.77
CA GLY A 146 6.61 1.13 11.59
C GLY A 146 6.13 1.92 12.79
N ASP A 147 6.03 3.23 12.61
CA ASP A 147 5.55 4.17 13.62
C ASP A 147 4.00 4.28 13.62
N ARG A 148 3.47 5.40 14.10
CA ARG A 148 2.02 5.65 14.15
C ARG A 148 1.40 6.07 12.81
N ARG A 149 2.17 6.07 11.71
CA ARG A 149 1.69 6.45 10.38
C ARG A 149 1.38 5.26 9.48
N THR A 150 1.94 4.09 9.77
CA THR A 150 1.78 2.86 8.98
C THR A 150 0.86 1.88 9.68
N CYS A 151 -0.06 1.24 8.94
CA CYS A 151 -0.98 0.24 9.49
C CYS A 151 -0.35 -1.15 9.63
N TYR A 152 0.61 -1.47 8.77
CA TYR A 152 1.14 -2.82 8.65
C TYR A 152 2.64 -2.88 8.92
N PRO A 153 3.13 -3.99 9.52
CA PRO A 153 4.56 -4.27 9.60
C PRO A 153 5.15 -4.33 8.18
N GLY A 154 6.36 -3.79 8.00
CA GLY A 154 7.03 -3.71 6.69
C GLY A 154 6.44 -2.65 5.75
N GLN A 155 5.36 -1.97 6.11
CA GLN A 155 4.80 -0.92 5.27
C GLN A 155 5.73 0.31 5.26
N VAL A 156 5.97 0.85 4.07
CA VAL A 156 6.65 2.15 3.89
C VAL A 156 5.78 3.11 3.10
N LEU A 157 5.91 4.39 3.43
CA LEU A 157 5.27 5.52 2.76
C LEU A 157 6.35 6.43 2.18
N GLY A 158 5.96 7.30 1.25
CA GLY A 158 6.87 8.32 0.74
C GLY A 158 7.41 9.28 1.81
N CYS A 159 6.66 9.43 2.90
CA CYS A 159 6.98 10.29 4.03
C CYS A 159 7.35 9.52 5.30
N ASP A 160 7.37 8.18 5.25
CA ASP A 160 7.63 7.35 6.42
C ASP A 160 8.37 6.06 6.04
N CYS A 161 9.58 5.91 6.57
CA CYS A 161 10.39 4.70 6.41
C CYS A 161 10.83 4.10 7.76
N SER A 162 10.08 4.41 8.83
CA SER A 162 10.36 3.95 10.19
C SER A 162 10.47 2.42 10.31
N SER A 163 9.66 1.67 9.54
CA SER A 163 9.77 0.21 9.47
C SER A 163 11.16 -0.25 8.99
N ALA A 164 11.75 0.45 8.02
CA ALA A 164 13.10 0.16 7.55
C ALA A 164 14.15 0.59 8.58
N GLU A 165 14.00 1.76 9.19
CA GLU A 165 14.91 2.27 10.23
C GLU A 165 14.98 1.31 11.42
N ASN A 166 13.83 0.84 11.90
CA ASN A 166 13.71 -0.09 13.02
C ASN A 166 14.37 -1.46 12.76
N ALA A 167 14.44 -1.90 11.50
CA ALA A 167 15.07 -3.16 11.12
C ALA A 167 16.56 -3.02 10.73
N SER A 168 17.06 -1.79 10.57
CA SER A 168 18.31 -1.51 9.86
C SER A 168 19.56 -2.15 10.48
N GLU A 169 19.61 -2.29 11.80
CA GLU A 169 20.72 -2.92 12.53
C GLU A 169 20.73 -4.46 12.41
N ASP A 170 19.56 -5.05 12.19
CA ASP A 170 19.36 -6.50 12.16
C ASP A 170 19.48 -7.12 10.76
N VAL A 171 19.61 -6.30 9.71
CA VAL A 171 19.61 -6.73 8.32
C VAL A 171 20.85 -6.26 7.56
N ASP A 172 21.17 -7.02 6.51
CA ASP A 172 22.28 -6.74 5.59
C ASP A 172 21.79 -6.04 4.30
N MET A 173 20.53 -6.28 3.92
CA MET A 173 19.85 -5.73 2.74
C MET A 173 18.35 -5.60 3.02
N PHE A 174 17.67 -4.69 2.32
CA PHE A 174 16.21 -4.69 2.21
C PHE A 174 15.73 -5.18 0.84
N LEU A 175 14.67 -5.98 0.85
CA LEU A 175 13.85 -6.29 -0.31
C LEU A 175 12.55 -5.49 -0.21
N PHE A 176 12.36 -4.56 -1.14
CA PHE A 176 11.12 -3.84 -1.32
C PHE A 176 10.25 -4.55 -2.38
N ILE A 177 9.02 -4.91 -2.01
CA ILE A 177 8.04 -5.51 -2.91
C ILE A 177 7.09 -4.42 -3.37
N GLY A 178 7.08 -4.18 -4.67
CA GLY A 178 6.14 -3.24 -5.27
C GLY A 178 6.65 -2.62 -6.57
N GLU A 179 6.01 -1.53 -6.93
CA GLU A 179 6.25 -0.81 -8.17
C GLU A 179 6.90 0.56 -7.91
N GLY A 180 7.66 1.04 -8.90
CA GLY A 180 8.28 2.36 -8.88
C GLY A 180 9.52 2.47 -7.97
N ASP A 181 10.13 3.66 -8.00
CA ASP A 181 11.41 3.97 -7.34
C ASP A 181 11.25 4.78 -6.06
N PHE A 182 10.17 5.53 -5.92
CA PHE A 182 10.08 6.59 -4.92
C PHE A 182 10.18 6.09 -3.47
N HIS A 183 9.36 5.10 -3.09
CA HIS A 183 9.37 4.49 -1.77
C HIS A 183 10.69 3.81 -1.39
N PRO A 184 11.26 2.92 -2.23
CA PRO A 184 12.53 2.29 -1.89
C PRO A 184 13.69 3.30 -1.89
N LEU A 185 13.64 4.37 -2.69
CA LEU A 185 14.63 5.45 -2.58
C LEU A 185 14.51 6.22 -1.26
N ALA A 186 13.30 6.57 -0.83
CA ALA A 186 13.08 7.24 0.44
C ALA A 186 13.68 6.43 1.61
N ALA A 187 13.41 5.11 1.63
CA ALA A 187 14.01 4.21 2.61
C ALA A 187 15.54 4.13 2.47
N ALA A 188 16.07 4.05 1.25
CA ALA A 188 17.51 3.95 1.00
C ALA A 188 18.28 5.18 1.52
N PHE A 189 17.69 6.38 1.39
CA PHE A 189 18.28 7.61 1.94
C PHE A 189 18.28 7.64 3.47
N GLY A 190 17.27 7.06 4.13
CA GLY A 190 17.16 7.04 5.59
C GLY A 190 18.12 6.04 6.27
N ILE A 191 18.34 4.87 5.66
CA ILE A 191 19.00 3.73 6.35
C ILE A 191 20.42 3.42 5.86
N GLY A 192 20.83 3.91 4.68
CA GLY A 192 22.18 3.66 4.15
C GLY A 192 22.51 2.19 3.84
N LYS A 193 21.50 1.35 3.62
CA LYS A 193 21.64 -0.08 3.24
C LYS A 193 21.24 -0.29 1.78
N GLU A 194 21.73 -1.39 1.19
CA GLU A 194 21.29 -1.82 -0.14
C GLU A 194 19.79 -2.14 -0.11
N ILE A 195 19.04 -1.59 -1.06
CA ILE A 195 17.63 -1.91 -1.27
C ILE A 195 17.46 -2.46 -2.69
N ARG A 196 16.89 -3.66 -2.80
CA ARG A 196 16.45 -4.23 -4.07
C ARG A 196 14.95 -4.19 -4.18
N VAL A 197 14.46 -3.94 -5.39
CA VAL A 197 13.03 -3.91 -5.69
C VAL A 197 12.66 -5.17 -6.46
N LEU A 198 11.72 -5.95 -5.92
CA LEU A 198 11.07 -7.04 -6.63
C LEU A 198 9.70 -6.55 -7.10
N ASN A 199 9.52 -6.46 -8.42
CA ASN A 199 8.24 -6.13 -9.02
C ASN A 199 7.33 -7.37 -8.99
N PRO A 200 6.20 -7.34 -8.25
CA PRO A 200 5.32 -8.50 -8.10
C PRO A 200 4.53 -8.86 -9.37
N ILE A 201 4.47 -7.96 -10.36
CA ILE A 201 3.79 -8.17 -11.63
C ILE A 201 4.73 -8.78 -12.66
N THR A 202 5.94 -8.24 -12.80
CA THR A 202 6.89 -8.69 -13.83
C THR A 202 7.86 -9.77 -13.34
N GLY A 203 8.01 -9.91 -12.02
CA GLY A 203 9.04 -10.75 -11.39
C GLY A 203 10.46 -10.20 -11.55
N GLU A 204 10.61 -8.95 -11.99
CA GLU A 204 11.90 -8.28 -12.17
C GLU A 204 12.50 -7.89 -10.82
N LEU A 205 13.79 -8.21 -10.64
CA LEU A 205 14.59 -7.72 -9.53
C LEU A 205 15.58 -6.66 -10.03
N ARG A 206 15.61 -5.52 -9.35
CA ARG A 206 16.50 -4.40 -9.68
C ARG A 206 17.06 -3.70 -8.44
N SER A 207 18.18 -3.01 -8.57
CA SER A 207 18.70 -2.11 -7.53
C SER A 207 18.15 -0.70 -7.71
N VAL A 208 18.06 0.06 -6.60
CA VAL A 208 17.76 1.50 -6.63
C VAL A 208 19.01 2.39 -6.61
N ASP A 209 20.21 1.82 -6.51
CA ASP A 209 21.46 2.58 -6.38
C ASP A 209 21.72 3.51 -7.57
N GLU A 210 21.48 3.06 -8.80
CA GLU A 210 21.66 3.90 -10.00
C GLU A 210 20.74 5.12 -9.97
N VAL A 211 19.49 4.93 -9.54
CA VAL A 211 18.50 6.01 -9.44
C VAL A 211 18.85 6.94 -8.29
N ARG A 212 19.33 6.40 -7.16
CA ARG A 212 19.81 7.16 -6.01
C ARG A 212 20.96 8.08 -6.41
N ASP A 213 21.97 7.54 -7.08
CA ASP A 213 23.16 8.29 -7.48
C ASP A 213 22.82 9.40 -8.48
N ARG A 214 21.86 9.16 -9.39
CA ARG A 214 21.35 10.17 -10.33
C ARG A 214 20.54 11.29 -9.65
N ILE A 215 19.90 11.02 -8.51
CA ILE A 215 19.14 12.05 -7.76
C ILE A 215 20.09 12.92 -6.91
N LEU A 216 21.19 12.35 -6.43
CA LEU A 216 22.15 13.04 -5.57
C LEU A 216 23.17 13.91 -6.32
N ARG A 217 23.35 13.71 -7.62
CA ARG A 217 24.37 14.36 -8.45
C ARG A 217 23.75 15.03 -9.67
#